data_AF-A0A940WU17-F1
#
_entry.id   AF-A0A940WU17-F1
#
_cell.length_a   1.000
_cell.length_b   1.000
_cell.length_c   1.000
_cell.angle_alpha   90.00
_cell.angle_beta   90.00
_cell.angle_gamma   90.00
#
_symmetry.space_group_name_H-M   'P 1'
#
loop_
_entity.id
_entity.type
_entity.pdbx_description
1 polymer ?
#
loop_
_entity_poly.entity_id
_entity_poly.type
_entity_poly.pdbx_seq_one_letter_code
_entity_poly.pdbx_strand_id
1 'polypeptide(L)'
;MINKTTVVLIIVSVIILGVYLINFTFKEDAQEIEEIVHSLNHPMIQVAHIEYLDKDKAIVFFERGPTDDRFFVTGVFRKGFWGWEHLGGQASPINMDHKLDLSFSGFSTNFSGYPEVVSGKIIDSEIDEVRVVTRAGNESEATIIEYDKNEKCWFLIGSNEEELLELTVTGLSSDGEVIERVTR
;
A
#
# COMPACT_ATOMS: atom_id res chain seq x y z
N MET A 1 2.34 -43.68 27.97
CA MET A 1 1.21 -43.25 27.12
C MET A 1 1.00 -41.76 27.34
N ILE A 2 1.26 -40.91 26.34
CA ILE A 2 0.98 -39.48 26.46
C ILE A 2 -0.54 -39.31 26.36
N ASN A 3 -1.14 -38.62 27.34
CA ASN A 3 -2.58 -38.36 27.34
C ASN A 3 -2.94 -37.48 26.13
N LYS A 4 -4.06 -37.78 25.46
CA LYS A 4 -4.59 -36.97 24.35
C LYS A 4 -4.71 -35.49 24.73
N THR A 5 -5.09 -35.17 25.98
CA THR A 5 -5.15 -33.79 26.48
C THR A 5 -3.78 -33.11 26.51
N THR A 6 -2.72 -33.83 26.87
CA THR A 6 -1.34 -33.32 26.87
C THR A 6 -0.84 -33.08 25.44
N VAL A 7 -1.17 -33.97 24.50
CA VAL A 7 -0.83 -33.78 23.08
C VAL A 7 -1.51 -32.53 22.52
N VAL A 8 -2.80 -32.32 22.82
CA VAL A 8 -3.55 -31.14 22.38
C VAL A 8 -2.94 -29.85 22.97
N LEU A 9 -2.59 -29.84 24.25
CA LEU A 9 -1.95 -28.68 24.88
C LEU A 9 -0.60 -28.33 24.23
N ILE A 10 0.22 -29.34 23.92
CA ILE A 10 1.51 -29.12 23.23
C ILE A 10 1.28 -28.51 21.85
N ILE A 11 0.32 -29.03 21.07
CA ILE A 11 0.01 -28.51 19.74
C ILE A 11 -0.46 -27.05 19.83
N VAL A 12 -1.35 -26.73 20.77
CA VAL A 12 -1.83 -25.36 20.98
C VAL A 12 -0.68 -24.43 21.37
N SER A 13 0.20 -24.84 22.29
CA SER A 13 1.37 -24.04 22.67
C SER A 13 2.33 -23.80 21.50
N VAL A 14 2.56 -24.80 20.64
CA VAL A 14 3.40 -24.66 19.44
C VAL A 14 2.75 -23.71 18.43
N ILE A 15 1.43 -23.78 18.23
CA ILE A 15 0.69 -22.86 17.34
C ILE A 15 0.78 -21.42 17.87
N ILE A 16 0.55 -21.20 19.17
CA ILE A 16 0.63 -19.87 19.79
C ILE A 16 2.05 -19.31 19.64
N LEU A 17 3.08 -20.13 19.90
CA LEU A 17 4.47 -19.70 19.75
C LEU A 17 4.80 -19.38 18.28
N GLY A 18 4.30 -20.18 17.34
CA GLY A 18 4.47 -19.93 15.90
C GLY A 18 3.85 -18.62 15.46
N VAL A 19 2.58 -18.37 15.83
CA VAL A 19 1.88 -17.11 15.54
C VAL A 19 2.60 -15.92 16.18
N TYR A 20 3.09 -16.08 17.42
CA TYR A 20 3.83 -15.03 18.11
C TYR A 20 5.13 -14.66 17.39
N LEU A 21 5.91 -15.65 16.95
CA LEU A 21 7.16 -15.42 16.22
C LEU A 21 6.91 -14.74 14.86
N ILE A 22 5.86 -15.14 14.14
CA ILE A 22 5.47 -14.51 12.87
C ILE A 22 5.15 -13.02 13.08
N ASN A 23 4.31 -12.69 14.07
CA ASN A 23 3.96 -11.30 14.37
C ASN A 23 5.16 -10.47 14.81
N PHE A 24 6.11 -11.07 15.53
CA PHE A 24 7.33 -10.39 15.96
C PHE A 24 8.20 -10.00 14.76
N THR A 25 8.44 -10.93 13.83
CA THR A 25 9.22 -10.65 12.61
C THR A 25 8.60 -9.56 11.75
N PHE A 26 7.27 -9.55 11.58
CA PHE A 26 6.60 -8.50 10.81
C PHE A 26 6.75 -7.10 11.43
N LYS A 27 6.74 -7.01 12.77
CA LYS A 27 6.91 -5.74 13.45
C LYS A 27 8.32 -5.18 13.28
N GLU A 28 9.34 -6.03 13.33
CA GLU A 28 10.72 -5.62 13.07
C GLU A 28 10.90 -5.20 11.60
N ASP A 29 10.30 -5.92 10.65
CA ASP A 29 10.35 -5.59 9.23
C ASP A 29 9.71 -4.22 8.93
N ALA A 30 8.55 -3.93 9.51
CA ALA A 30 7.89 -2.64 9.33
C ALA A 30 8.75 -1.49 9.85
N GLN A 31 9.34 -1.66 11.05
CA GLN A 31 10.22 -0.66 11.65
C GLN A 31 11.48 -0.40 10.81
N GLU A 32 12.11 -1.46 10.30
CA GLU A 32 13.29 -1.33 9.44
C GLU A 32 12.97 -0.58 8.14
N ILE A 33 11.83 -0.90 7.51
CA ILE A 33 11.36 -0.20 6.31
C ILE A 33 11.07 1.27 6.61
N GLU A 34 10.39 1.58 7.71
CA GLU A 34 10.12 2.95 8.15
C GLU A 34 11.42 3.75 8.36
N GLU A 35 12.43 3.15 9.01
CA GLU A 35 13.74 3.77 9.19
C GLU A 35 14.42 4.09 7.85
N ILE A 36 14.36 3.18 6.88
CA ILE A 36 14.89 3.41 5.53
C ILE A 36 14.14 4.57 4.87
N VAL A 37 12.81 4.61 4.95
CA VAL A 37 11.99 5.69 4.40
C VAL A 37 12.36 7.03 5.02
N HIS A 38 12.50 7.10 6.34
CA HIS A 38 12.94 8.31 7.04
C HIS A 38 14.38 8.72 6.71
N SER A 39 15.23 7.78 6.29
CA SER A 39 16.62 8.05 5.88
C SER A 39 16.75 8.69 4.49
N LEU A 40 15.68 8.75 3.69
CA LEU A 40 15.69 9.31 2.33
C LEU A 40 15.95 10.83 2.28
N ASN A 41 16.21 11.49 3.43
CA ASN A 41 16.57 12.92 3.55
C ASN A 41 15.56 13.87 2.89
N HIS A 42 14.27 13.54 2.89
CA HIS A 42 13.20 14.45 2.50
C HIS A 42 12.57 15.13 3.72
N PRO A 43 12.11 16.38 3.59
CA PRO A 43 11.38 17.03 4.66
C PRO A 43 10.02 16.36 4.86
N MET A 44 9.61 16.23 6.14
CA MET A 44 8.27 15.82 6.56
C MET A 44 7.77 14.55 5.88
N ILE A 45 8.43 13.42 6.19
CA ILE A 45 8.03 12.11 5.71
C ILE A 45 6.99 11.51 6.65
N GLN A 46 5.91 10.97 6.09
CA GLN A 46 4.89 10.23 6.81
C GLN A 46 4.56 8.94 6.06
N VAL A 47 4.84 7.80 6.67
CA VAL A 47 4.46 6.49 6.11
C VAL A 47 2.95 6.32 6.28
N ALA A 48 2.26 6.10 5.16
CA ALA A 48 0.83 5.85 5.12
C ALA A 48 0.52 4.36 5.26
N HIS A 49 1.22 3.51 4.49
CA HIS A 49 0.99 2.07 4.49
C HIS A 49 2.21 1.28 3.98
N ILE A 50 2.39 0.07 4.50
CA ILE A 50 3.36 -0.91 4.02
C ILE A 50 2.59 -2.14 3.55
N GLU A 51 2.61 -2.39 2.25
CA GLU A 51 1.97 -3.54 1.62
C GLU A 51 3.00 -4.62 1.30
N TYR A 52 2.97 -5.73 2.03
CA TYR A 52 3.85 -6.87 1.77
C TYR A 52 3.32 -7.71 0.61
N LEU A 53 4.08 -7.74 -0.47
CA LEU A 53 3.77 -8.53 -1.66
C LEU A 53 4.24 -9.99 -1.53
N ASP A 54 5.28 -10.21 -0.74
CA ASP A 54 5.83 -11.51 -0.35
C ASP A 54 6.70 -11.30 0.91
N LYS A 55 7.31 -12.36 1.44
CA LYS A 55 8.22 -12.33 2.59
C LYS A 55 9.45 -11.43 2.42
N ASP A 56 9.81 -11.11 1.19
CA ASP A 56 11.02 -10.35 0.84
C ASP A 56 10.72 -9.16 -0.08
N LYS A 57 9.45 -8.78 -0.24
CA LYS A 57 9.03 -7.68 -1.12
C LYS A 57 7.91 -6.88 -0.50
N ALA A 58 8.05 -5.57 -0.54
CA ALA A 58 7.03 -4.66 -0.06
C ALA A 58 6.91 -3.43 -0.95
N ILE A 59 5.72 -2.86 -0.96
CA ILE A 59 5.44 -1.52 -1.46
C ILE A 59 5.15 -0.65 -0.25
N VAL A 60 5.68 0.57 -0.26
CA VAL A 60 5.45 1.54 0.79
C VAL A 60 4.83 2.78 0.20
N PHE A 61 3.70 3.18 0.75
CA PHE A 61 3.03 4.41 0.43
C PHE A 61 3.38 5.43 1.51
N PHE A 62 3.89 6.59 1.12
CA PHE A 62 4.25 7.64 2.06
C PHE A 62 4.09 9.03 1.46
N GLU A 63 3.79 10.00 2.32
CA GLU A 63 3.83 11.41 1.98
C GLU A 63 5.20 12.00 2.26
N ARG A 64 5.60 12.99 1.46
CA ARG A 64 6.74 13.86 1.74
C ARG A 64 6.44 15.30 1.34
N GLY A 65 7.18 16.23 1.94
CA GLY A 65 7.14 17.64 1.58
C GLY A 65 6.29 18.50 2.51
N PRO A 66 6.49 19.83 2.48
CA PRO A 66 5.67 20.77 3.24
C PRO A 66 4.25 20.86 2.66
N THR A 67 3.31 21.42 3.43
CA THR A 67 1.87 21.49 3.07
C THR A 67 1.57 21.96 1.64
N ASP A 68 2.35 22.92 1.12
CA ASP A 68 2.14 23.54 -0.20
C ASP A 68 2.88 22.83 -1.34
N ASP A 69 3.74 21.84 -1.04
CA ASP A 69 4.52 21.06 -2.01
C ASP A 69 4.57 19.60 -1.55
N ARG A 70 3.39 19.03 -1.30
CA ARG A 70 3.23 17.64 -0.85
C ARG A 70 3.25 16.69 -2.03
N PHE A 71 3.93 15.56 -1.84
CA PHE A 71 3.96 14.46 -2.78
C PHE A 71 3.49 13.19 -2.11
N PHE A 72 2.66 12.43 -2.83
CA PHE A 72 2.38 11.05 -2.51
C PHE A 72 3.39 10.16 -3.25
N VAL A 73 4.05 9.27 -2.52
CA VAL A 73 5.15 8.46 -3.03
C VAL A 73 4.83 6.99 -2.84
N THR A 74 5.04 6.23 -3.91
CA THR A 74 5.01 4.77 -3.88
C THR A 74 6.43 4.26 -4.04
N GLY A 75 7.00 3.74 -2.96
CA GLY A 75 8.34 3.17 -2.89
C GLY A 75 8.32 1.65 -2.94
N VAL A 76 9.39 1.06 -3.47
CA VAL A 76 9.57 -0.38 -3.61
C VAL A 76 10.73 -0.85 -2.75
N PHE A 77 10.49 -1.93 -2.02
CA PHE A 77 11.42 -2.47 -1.04
C PHE A 77 11.62 -3.96 -1.21
N ARG A 78 12.86 -4.41 -1.02
CA ARG A 78 13.20 -5.84 -1.05
C ARG A 78 14.01 -6.22 0.19
N LYS A 79 13.78 -7.42 0.72
CA LYS A 79 14.60 -7.99 1.80
C LYS A 79 15.74 -8.80 1.23
N GLY A 80 16.96 -8.34 1.45
CA GLY A 80 18.20 -9.05 1.16
C GLY A 80 18.73 -9.82 2.38
N PHE A 81 19.96 -10.31 2.26
CA PHE A 81 20.67 -10.94 3.39
C PHE A 81 20.98 -9.96 4.53
N TRP A 82 21.14 -8.67 4.21
CA TRP A 82 21.54 -7.62 5.14
C TRP A 82 20.38 -6.82 5.72
N GLY A 83 19.13 -7.20 5.41
CA GLY A 83 17.94 -6.44 5.77
C GLY A 83 17.16 -5.94 4.56
N TRP A 84 16.25 -5.01 4.80
CA TRP A 84 15.46 -4.35 3.76
C TRP A 84 16.29 -3.29 3.03
N GLU A 85 16.00 -3.11 1.75
CA GLU A 85 16.59 -2.07 0.92
C GLU A 85 15.53 -1.40 0.04
N HIS A 86 15.66 -0.09 -0.15
CA HIS A 86 14.82 0.68 -1.07
C HIS A 86 15.38 0.55 -2.50
N LEU A 87 14.55 0.05 -3.42
CA LEU A 87 14.93 -0.15 -4.83
C LEU A 87 14.56 1.04 -5.73
N GLY A 88 13.73 1.95 -5.24
CA GLY A 88 13.24 3.10 -5.99
C GLY A 88 11.73 3.28 -5.82
N GLY A 89 11.17 4.28 -6.51
CA GLY A 89 9.76 4.58 -6.40
C GLY A 89 9.34 5.72 -7.32
N GLN A 90 8.05 6.04 -7.28
CA GLN A 90 7.46 7.13 -8.04
C GLN A 90 6.77 8.09 -7.09
N ALA A 91 6.97 9.38 -7.33
CA ALA A 91 6.34 10.45 -6.59
C ALA A 91 5.37 11.19 -7.50
N SER A 92 4.22 11.59 -6.97
CA SER A 92 3.24 12.43 -7.66
C SER A 92 2.83 13.59 -6.75
N PRO A 93 2.74 14.82 -7.28
CA PRO A 93 2.31 15.96 -6.49
C PRO A 93 0.85 15.77 -6.07
N ILE A 94 0.55 15.99 -4.80
CA ILE A 94 -0.83 15.97 -4.30
C ILE A 94 -1.49 17.28 -4.71
N ASN A 95 -2.42 17.21 -5.66
CA ASN A 95 -3.19 18.37 -6.06
C ASN A 95 -4.42 18.52 -5.17
N MET A 96 -4.43 19.55 -4.32
CA MET A 96 -5.50 19.85 -3.38
C MET A 96 -6.78 20.40 -4.05
N ASP A 97 -6.73 20.73 -5.35
CA ASP A 97 -7.91 21.11 -6.13
C ASP A 97 -8.75 19.89 -6.53
N HIS A 98 -8.19 18.68 -6.42
CA HIS A 98 -8.90 17.41 -6.59
C HIS A 98 -9.30 16.83 -5.23
N LYS A 99 -10.37 16.04 -5.24
CA LYS A 99 -10.89 15.27 -4.10
C LYS A 99 -10.23 13.90 -4.00
N LEU A 100 -9.71 13.39 -5.10
CA LEU A 100 -9.06 12.09 -5.26
C LEU A 100 -7.83 12.23 -6.15
N ASP A 101 -6.66 11.90 -5.61
CA ASP A 101 -5.41 11.87 -6.37
C ASP A 101 -5.25 10.55 -7.14
N LEU A 102 -4.50 10.59 -8.24
CA LEU A 102 -4.19 9.45 -9.09
C LEU A 102 -2.72 9.44 -9.47
N SER A 103 -2.00 8.47 -8.93
CA SER A 103 -0.64 8.11 -9.31
C SER A 103 -0.60 6.71 -9.90
N PHE A 104 0.43 6.49 -10.70
CA PHE A 104 0.69 5.22 -11.35
C PHE A 104 2.17 4.92 -11.17
N SER A 105 2.49 3.69 -10.79
CA SER A 105 3.84 3.23 -10.57
C SER A 105 4.07 1.87 -11.22
N GLY A 106 4.91 1.85 -12.25
CA GLY A 106 5.34 0.62 -12.92
C GLY A 106 6.60 0.05 -12.28
N PHE A 107 6.56 -1.20 -11.82
CA PHE A 107 7.66 -1.83 -11.08
C PHE A 107 8.30 -3.03 -11.79
N SER A 108 7.96 -3.25 -13.05
CA SER A 108 8.41 -4.41 -13.84
C SER A 108 9.95 -4.54 -13.92
N THR A 109 10.68 -3.43 -13.82
CA THR A 109 12.15 -3.41 -13.81
C THR A 109 12.76 -3.91 -12.49
N ASN A 110 12.07 -3.71 -11.37
CA ASN A 110 12.55 -4.10 -10.04
C ASN A 110 11.99 -5.46 -9.59
N PHE A 111 10.82 -5.84 -10.14
CA PHE A 111 10.13 -7.08 -9.82
C PHE A 111 9.56 -7.73 -11.08
N SER A 112 10.28 -8.69 -11.65
CA SER A 112 9.73 -9.52 -12.72
C SER A 112 8.46 -10.23 -12.26
N GLY A 113 7.35 -10.02 -12.98
CA GLY A 113 6.07 -10.65 -12.67
C GLY A 113 5.23 -9.93 -11.61
N TYR A 114 5.61 -8.73 -11.18
CA TYR A 114 4.73 -7.90 -10.36
C TYR A 114 4.03 -6.84 -11.19
N PRO A 115 2.71 -6.74 -11.05
CA PRO A 115 1.88 -5.84 -11.83
C PRO A 115 2.03 -4.40 -11.35
N GLU A 116 1.61 -3.49 -12.22
CA GLU A 116 1.60 -2.06 -11.97
C GLU A 116 0.71 -1.72 -10.78
N VAL A 117 1.04 -0.64 -10.09
CA VAL A 117 0.23 -0.14 -8.98
C VAL A 117 -0.34 1.22 -9.35
N VAL A 118 -1.63 1.35 -9.17
CA VAL A 118 -2.33 2.63 -9.19
C VAL A 118 -2.73 2.97 -7.77
N SER A 119 -2.50 4.21 -7.38
CA SER A 119 -2.69 4.62 -5.99
C SER A 119 -2.82 6.12 -5.90
N GLY A 120 -3.35 6.61 -4.81
CA GLY A 120 -3.36 8.04 -4.54
C GLY A 120 -3.83 8.36 -3.14
N LYS A 121 -3.78 9.65 -2.83
CA LYS A 121 -4.38 10.21 -1.63
C LYS A 121 -5.88 10.48 -1.85
N ILE A 122 -6.69 10.21 -0.83
CA ILE A 122 -8.07 10.66 -0.76
C ILE A 122 -8.09 11.97 0.03
N ILE A 123 -8.53 13.05 -0.60
CA ILE A 123 -8.57 14.39 0.00
C ILE A 123 -9.96 14.67 0.58
N ASP A 124 -11.03 14.21 -0.06
CA ASP A 124 -12.40 14.38 0.42
C ASP A 124 -12.79 13.23 1.35
N SER A 125 -13.07 13.56 2.62
CA SER A 125 -13.41 12.60 3.66
C SER A 125 -14.72 11.86 3.42
N GLU A 126 -15.59 12.38 2.53
CA GLU A 126 -16.84 11.71 2.16
C GLU A 126 -16.60 10.52 1.23
N ILE A 127 -15.40 10.37 0.65
CA ILE A 127 -15.04 9.19 -0.15
C ILE A 127 -14.79 8.00 0.80
N ASP A 128 -15.61 6.98 0.63
CA ASP A 128 -15.57 5.72 1.39
C ASP A 128 -15.29 4.51 0.49
N GLU A 129 -15.45 4.65 -0.82
CA GLU A 129 -15.13 3.62 -1.81
C GLU A 129 -14.40 4.22 -3.01
N VAL A 130 -13.41 3.50 -3.55
CA VAL A 130 -12.72 3.87 -4.79
C VAL A 130 -12.86 2.72 -5.77
N ARG A 131 -13.46 3.02 -6.93
CA ARG A 131 -13.63 2.05 -8.02
C ARG A 131 -12.72 2.38 -9.19
N VAL A 132 -12.08 1.36 -9.71
CA VAL A 132 -11.22 1.44 -10.89
C VAL A 132 -11.87 0.63 -12.00
N VAL A 133 -12.17 1.30 -13.11
CA VAL A 133 -12.68 0.66 -14.33
C VAL A 133 -11.61 0.73 -15.40
N THR A 134 -11.19 -0.43 -15.90
CA THR A 134 -10.19 -0.53 -16.97
C THR A 134 -10.84 -0.25 -18.31
N ARG A 135 -10.03 0.02 -19.35
CA ARG A 135 -10.53 0.15 -20.74
C ARG A 135 -11.35 -1.06 -21.20
N ALA A 136 -11.01 -2.27 -20.72
CA ALA A 136 -11.73 -3.49 -21.04
C ALA A 136 -13.13 -3.56 -20.39
N GLY A 137 -13.45 -2.62 -19.49
CA GLY A 137 -14.68 -2.59 -18.71
C GLY A 137 -14.62 -3.45 -17.46
N ASN A 138 -13.44 -3.94 -17.06
CA ASN A 138 -13.29 -4.65 -15.79
C ASN A 138 -13.36 -3.63 -14.66
N GLU A 139 -14.22 -3.89 -13.68
CA GLU A 139 -14.40 -3.05 -12.50
C GLU A 139 -13.77 -3.75 -11.30
N SER A 140 -12.92 -3.02 -10.58
CA SER A 140 -12.23 -3.47 -9.38
C SER A 140 -12.38 -2.41 -8.28
N GLU A 141 -12.69 -2.86 -7.08
CA GLU A 141 -12.65 -2.02 -5.88
C GLU A 141 -11.20 -1.91 -5.39
N ALA A 142 -10.76 -0.69 -5.13
CA ALA A 142 -9.43 -0.44 -4.59
C ALA A 142 -9.40 -0.60 -3.06
N THR A 143 -8.24 -0.94 -2.51
CA THR A 143 -8.03 -0.95 -1.07
C THR A 143 -7.86 0.48 -0.57
N ILE A 144 -8.60 0.85 0.47
CA ILE A 144 -8.47 2.13 1.17
C ILE A 144 -7.84 1.88 2.53
N ILE A 145 -6.82 2.68 2.87
CA ILE A 145 -6.13 2.66 4.15
C ILE A 145 -6.29 4.02 4.82
N GLU A 146 -6.78 4.01 6.04
CA GLU A 146 -6.71 5.16 6.94
C GLU A 146 -5.34 5.20 7.62
N TYR A 147 -4.67 6.34 7.53
CA TYR A 147 -3.42 6.60 8.23
C TYR A 147 -3.51 7.95 8.92
N ASP A 148 -2.93 8.07 10.11
CA ASP A 148 -3.07 9.26 10.95
C ASP A 148 -4.54 9.69 11.16
N LYS A 149 -4.80 10.86 11.75
CA LYS A 149 -6.17 11.30 12.06
C LYS A 149 -6.88 11.81 10.81
N ASN A 150 -7.66 10.92 10.19
CA ASN A 150 -8.57 11.15 9.06
C ASN A 150 -7.88 11.33 7.70
N GLU A 151 -6.61 10.95 7.56
CA GLU A 151 -5.99 10.87 6.23
C GLU A 151 -6.28 9.47 5.66
N LYS A 152 -6.54 9.42 4.35
CA LYS A 152 -6.87 8.19 3.64
C LYS A 152 -6.03 8.11 2.37
N CYS A 153 -5.50 6.93 2.08
CA CYS A 153 -4.93 6.62 0.78
C CYS A 153 -5.64 5.41 0.19
N TRP A 154 -5.52 5.26 -1.11
CA TRP A 154 -6.07 4.13 -1.82
C TRP A 154 -5.01 3.53 -2.75
N PHE A 155 -5.12 2.23 -3.00
CA PHE A 155 -4.30 1.56 -3.99
C PHE A 155 -5.02 0.36 -4.61
N LEU A 156 -4.65 0.05 -5.85
CA LEU A 156 -4.99 -1.17 -6.53
C LEU A 156 -3.72 -1.71 -7.18
N ILE A 157 -3.40 -2.96 -6.85
CA ILE A 157 -2.33 -3.72 -7.49
C ILE A 157 -2.97 -4.45 -8.67
N GLY A 158 -2.49 -4.21 -9.88
CA GLY A 158 -3.02 -4.87 -11.08
C GLY A 158 -2.85 -6.38 -11.02
N SER A 159 -3.37 -7.12 -12.01
CA SER A 159 -3.02 -8.55 -12.17
C SER A 159 -2.01 -8.80 -13.30
N ASN A 160 -1.86 -7.82 -14.20
CA ASN A 160 -0.92 -7.82 -15.32
C ASN A 160 -0.57 -6.36 -15.71
N GLU A 161 0.46 -6.20 -16.55
CA GLU A 161 0.98 -4.88 -16.97
C GLU A 161 0.08 -4.13 -17.97
N GLU A 162 -0.82 -4.81 -18.69
CA GLU A 162 -1.64 -4.16 -19.72
C GLU A 162 -2.95 -3.58 -19.16
N GLU A 163 -3.37 -4.03 -17.98
CA GLU A 163 -4.70 -3.75 -17.44
C GLU A 163 -4.86 -2.31 -16.91
N LEU A 164 -3.77 -1.63 -16.54
CA LEU A 164 -3.79 -0.34 -15.85
C LEU A 164 -3.33 0.86 -16.69
N LEU A 165 -3.13 0.68 -18.00
CA LEU A 165 -2.68 1.76 -18.90
C LEU A 165 -3.74 2.84 -19.15
N GLU A 166 -5.00 2.43 -19.31
CA GLU A 166 -6.17 3.28 -19.55
C GLU A 166 -7.25 2.90 -18.54
N LEU A 167 -7.57 3.83 -17.64
CA LEU A 167 -8.46 3.57 -16.52
C LEU A 167 -9.27 4.79 -16.12
N THR A 168 -10.42 4.52 -15.52
CA THR A 168 -11.29 5.51 -14.88
C THR A 168 -11.36 5.18 -13.41
N VAL A 169 -10.89 6.09 -12.57
CA VAL A 169 -11.03 6.00 -11.11
C VAL A 169 -12.22 6.85 -10.69
N THR A 170 -13.11 6.28 -9.89
CA THR A 170 -14.28 6.95 -9.34
C THR A 170 -14.24 6.86 -7.82
N GLY A 171 -14.22 8.01 -7.14
CA GLY A 171 -14.42 8.10 -5.70
C GLY A 171 -15.92 8.20 -5.41
N LEU A 172 -16.40 7.36 -4.49
CA LEU A 172 -17.80 7.22 -4.13
C LEU A 172 -18.00 7.46 -2.64
N SER A 173 -19.14 8.05 -2.28
CA SER A 173 -19.62 8.11 -0.91
C SER A 173 -20.20 6.78 -0.43
N SER A 174 -20.46 6.67 0.88
CA SER A 174 -21.09 5.49 1.50
C SER A 174 -22.48 5.13 0.98
N ASP A 175 -23.21 6.06 0.35
CA ASP A 175 -24.49 5.81 -0.31
C ASP A 175 -24.34 5.50 -1.82
N GLY A 176 -23.12 5.51 -2.34
CA GLY A 176 -22.79 5.23 -3.74
C GLY A 176 -22.90 6.43 -4.68
N GLU A 177 -23.02 7.66 -4.16
CA GLU A 177 -22.93 8.86 -5.00
C GLU A 177 -21.50 9.10 -5.49
N VAL A 178 -21.37 9.60 -6.72
CA VAL A 178 -20.07 9.90 -7.34
C VAL A 178 -19.59 11.25 -6.84
N ILE A 179 -18.48 11.24 -6.09
CA ILE A 179 -17.84 12.45 -5.57
C ILE A 179 -16.86 13.03 -6.60
N GLU A 180 -16.01 12.18 -7.18
CA GLU A 180 -15.09 12.56 -8.24
C GLU A 180 -14.82 11.41 -9.20
N ARG A 181 -14.51 11.75 -10.45
CA ARG A 181 -14.04 10.82 -11.46
C ARG A 181 -12.80 11.37 -12.15
N VAL A 182 -11.73 10.58 -12.13
CA VAL A 182 -10.45 10.88 -12.79
C VAL A 182 -10.21 9.83 -13.87
N THR A 183 -9.83 10.28 -15.06
CA THR A 183 -9.57 9.38 -16.20
C THR A 183 -8.13 9.55 -16.67
N ARG A 184 -7.53 8.46 -17.10
CA ARG A 184 -6.25 8.41 -17.78
C ARG A 184 -6.41 7.81 -19.17
#